data_AF-A0A6B3G533-F1
#
_entry.id   AF-A0A6B3G533-F1
#
_cell.length_a   1.000
_cell.length_b   1.000
_cell.length_c   1.000
_cell.angle_alpha   90.00
_cell.angle_beta   90.00
_cell.angle_gamma   90.00
#
_symmetry.space_group_name_H-M   'P 1'
#
loop_
_entity.id
_entity.type
_entity.pdbx_description
1 polymer ?
#
loop_
_entity_poly.entity_id
_entity_poly.type
_entity_poly.pdbx_seq_one_letter_code
_entity_poly.pdbx_strand_id
1 'polypeptide(L)'
;YYQGWDMHPGHLPTRYAAVYAFYREGLEPAAARLAAYVAKAGGDVMDEPATAKALSGYLLRGIDCGALDTAEVARLTGLTRADLDAFASPRRGDLTVTAP
;
A
#
# COMPACT_ATOMS: atom_id res chain seq x y z
N TYR A 1 -1.88 -14.90 -26.66
CA TYR A 1 -1.52 -15.88 -25.62
C TYR A 1 -0.49 -15.25 -24.69
N TYR A 2 -0.88 -14.84 -23.48
CA TYR A 2 0.03 -14.33 -22.44
C TYR A 2 -0.48 -14.83 -21.09
N GLN A 3 -0.23 -16.11 -20.83
CA GLN A 3 -0.48 -16.77 -19.55
C GLN A 3 0.74 -17.64 -19.26
N GLY A 4 1.89 -17.00 -19.02
CA GLY A 4 3.10 -17.68 -18.59
C GLY A 4 3.07 -17.79 -17.07
N TRP A 5 2.68 -18.95 -16.56
CA TRP A 5 2.81 -19.31 -15.16
C TRP A 5 4.21 -19.87 -14.90
N ASP A 6 4.57 -20.00 -13.63
CA ASP A 6 5.84 -20.63 -13.24
C ASP A 6 5.95 -22.01 -13.93
N MET A 7 6.97 -22.16 -14.76
CA MET A 7 7.19 -23.38 -15.56
C MET A 7 7.66 -24.56 -14.70
N HIS A 8 7.99 -24.31 -13.43
CA HIS A 8 8.46 -25.29 -12.47
C HIS A 8 8.02 -24.89 -11.05
N PRO A 9 7.48 -25.83 -10.22
CA PRO A 9 7.04 -25.52 -8.85
C PRO A 9 8.10 -24.86 -7.97
N GLY A 10 9.37 -25.19 -8.21
CA GLY A 10 10.53 -24.59 -7.54
C GLY A 10 10.77 -23.10 -7.80
N HIS A 11 10.02 -22.44 -8.70
CA HIS A 11 10.10 -20.98 -8.86
C HIS A 11 9.27 -20.23 -7.81
N LEU A 12 8.25 -20.85 -7.23
CA LEU A 12 7.37 -20.22 -6.24
C LEU A 12 8.15 -19.72 -5.00
N PRO A 13 9.06 -20.52 -4.38
CA PRO A 13 9.82 -20.05 -3.23
C PRO A 13 10.67 -18.82 -3.52
N THR A 14 11.38 -18.80 -4.65
CA THR A 14 12.25 -17.68 -5.02
C THR A 14 11.45 -16.41 -5.31
N ARG A 15 10.31 -16.53 -6.00
CA ARG A 15 9.43 -15.39 -6.26
C ARG A 15 8.82 -14.84 -4.98
N TYR A 16 8.36 -15.72 -4.09
CA TYR A 16 7.85 -15.30 -2.79
C TYR A 16 8.93 -14.55 -1.99
N ALA A 17 10.15 -15.11 -1.90
CA ALA A 17 11.26 -14.47 -1.22
C ALA A 17 11.61 -13.09 -1.79
N ALA A 18 11.61 -12.94 -3.12
CA ALA A 18 11.87 -11.66 -3.78
C ALA A 18 10.79 -10.61 -3.45
N VAL A 19 9.51 -10.99 -3.47
CA VAL A 19 8.39 -10.10 -3.12
C VAL A 19 8.44 -9.73 -1.64
N TYR A 20 8.72 -10.70 -0.77
CA TYR A 20 8.84 -10.49 0.67
C TYR A 20 9.98 -9.50 0.98
N ALA A 21 11.16 -9.72 0.41
CA ALA A 21 12.32 -8.86 0.58
C ALA A 21 12.04 -7.43 0.08
N PHE A 22 11.41 -7.28 -1.08
CA PHE A 22 11.03 -5.97 -1.63
C PHE A 22 10.18 -5.14 -0.67
N TYR A 23 9.24 -5.75 0.05
CA TYR A 23 8.46 -5.04 1.06
C TYR A 23 9.24 -4.76 2.34
N ARG A 24 10.11 -5.68 2.79
CA ARG A 24 10.91 -5.43 3.99
C ARG A 24 11.90 -4.31 3.83
N GLU A 25 12.64 -4.33 2.73
CA GLU A 25 13.71 -3.37 2.45
C GLU A 25 13.16 -1.95 2.27
N GLY A 26 11.93 -1.81 1.77
CA GLY A 26 11.30 -0.50 1.55
C GLY A 26 10.38 -0.02 2.68
N LEU A 27 10.23 -0.75 3.80
CA LEU A 27 9.32 -0.39 4.88
C LEU A 27 9.60 1.01 5.45
N GLU A 28 10.79 1.22 5.99
CA GLU A 28 11.15 2.48 6.68
C GLU A 28 10.99 3.72 5.79
N PRO A 29 11.55 3.77 4.56
CA PRO A 29 11.39 4.95 3.72
C PRO A 29 9.95 5.17 3.28
N ALA A 30 9.16 4.11 3.02
CA ALA A 30 7.75 4.26 2.67
C ALA A 30 6.92 4.79 3.85
N ALA A 31 7.16 4.26 5.05
CA ALA A 31 6.46 4.67 6.26
C ALA A 31 6.77 6.13 6.63
N ALA A 32 8.04 6.53 6.58
CA ALA A 32 8.46 7.90 6.86
C ALA A 32 7.83 8.91 5.90
N ARG A 33 7.77 8.58 4.60
CA ARG A 33 7.12 9.44 3.59
C ARG A 33 5.62 9.59 3.83
N LEU A 34 4.95 8.51 4.22
CA LEU A 34 3.51 8.56 4.51
C LEU A 34 3.22 9.36 5.79
N ALA A 35 4.01 9.17 6.85
CA ALA A 35 3.90 9.94 8.08
C ALA A 35 4.09 11.45 7.82
N ALA A 36 5.11 11.81 7.04
CA ALA A 36 5.37 13.20 6.65
C ALA A 36 4.22 13.81 5.83
N TYR A 37 3.62 13.01 4.93
CA TYR A 37 2.45 13.45 4.18
C TYR A 37 1.27 13.76 5.11
N VAL A 38 0.93 12.84 6.03
CA VAL A 38 -0.21 13.01 6.95
C VAL A 38 0.01 14.20 7.89
N ALA A 39 1.22 14.37 8.41
CA ALA A 39 1.56 15.52 9.24
C ALA A 39 1.36 16.86 8.52
N LYS A 40 1.62 16.91 7.20
CA LYS A 40 1.42 18.10 6.37
C LYS A 40 -0.05 18.31 5.95
N ALA A 41 -0.82 17.24 5.83
CA ALA A 41 -2.22 17.27 5.40
C ALA A 41 -3.19 17.92 6.42
N GLY A 42 -2.74 18.23 7.63
CA GLY A 42 -3.49 19.04 8.60
C GLY A 42 -3.59 20.54 8.24
N GLY A 43 -2.99 20.98 7.13
CA GLY A 43 -3.10 22.34 6.59
C GLY A 43 -4.01 22.42 5.34
N ASP A 44 -4.58 23.59 5.11
CA ASP A 44 -5.69 23.92 4.17
C ASP A 44 -5.42 23.69 2.65
N VAL A 45 -4.35 22.99 2.27
CA VAL A 45 -4.02 22.70 0.87
C VAL A 45 -3.53 21.25 0.71
N MET A 46 -4.36 20.41 0.08
CA MET A 46 -4.09 18.99 -0.16
C MET A 46 -3.99 18.72 -1.66
N ASP A 47 -2.76 18.67 -2.19
CA ASP A 47 -2.53 18.54 -3.64
C ASP A 47 -2.02 17.18 -4.13
N GLU A 48 -1.64 16.23 -3.26
CA GLU A 48 -1.12 14.92 -3.73
C GLU A 48 -1.82 13.68 -3.13
N PRO A 49 -3.11 13.44 -3.44
CA PRO A 49 -3.81 12.23 -3.03
C PRO A 49 -3.22 10.95 -3.64
N ALA A 50 -2.50 11.04 -4.77
CA ALA A 50 -1.92 9.89 -5.45
C ALA A 50 -0.74 9.27 -4.67
N THR A 51 0.11 10.11 -4.07
CA THR A 51 1.28 9.65 -3.29
C THR A 51 0.85 8.89 -2.04
N ALA A 52 -0.09 9.43 -1.26
CA ALA A 52 -0.61 8.77 -0.06
C ALA A 52 -1.30 7.44 -0.40
N LYS A 53 -2.08 7.41 -1.49
CA LYS A 53 -2.70 6.19 -2.00
C LYS A 53 -1.65 5.13 -2.39
N ALA A 54 -0.61 5.53 -3.12
CA ALA A 54 0.45 4.61 -3.56
C ALA A 54 1.24 4.03 -2.38
N LEU A 55 1.62 4.87 -1.41
CA LEU A 55 2.34 4.45 -0.21
C LEU A 55 1.49 3.54 0.68
N SER A 56 0.21 3.90 0.89
CA SER A 56 -0.70 3.07 1.70
C SER A 56 -0.95 1.71 1.04
N GLY A 57 -1.14 1.68 -0.29
CA GLY A 57 -1.26 0.44 -1.04
C GLY A 57 0.02 -0.41 -1.04
N TYR A 58 1.20 0.20 -0.99
CA TYR A 58 2.47 -0.51 -0.81
C TYR A 58 2.54 -1.20 0.55
N LEU A 59 2.24 -0.47 1.64
CA LEU A 59 2.27 -1.02 3.00
C LEU A 59 1.23 -2.12 3.21
N LEU A 60 0.00 -1.93 2.71
CA LEU A 60 -1.06 -2.94 2.79
C LEU A 60 -0.66 -4.25 2.09
N ARG A 61 -0.08 -4.17 0.88
CA ARG A 61 0.38 -5.39 0.19
C ARG A 61 1.52 -6.10 0.93
N GLY A 62 2.39 -5.35 1.60
CA GLY A 62 3.42 -5.92 2.46
C GLY A 62 2.83 -6.63 3.69
N ILE A 63 1.75 -6.09 4.28
CA ILE A 63 1.00 -6.75 5.36
C ILE A 63 0.33 -8.01 4.84
N ASP A 64 -0.38 -7.94 3.71
CA ASP A 64 -1.17 -9.05 3.16
C ASP A 64 -0.29 -10.23 2.74
N CYS A 65 0.96 -9.99 2.29
CA CYS A 65 1.89 -11.07 1.97
C CYS A 65 2.69 -11.59 3.18
N GLY A 66 2.50 -11.00 4.36
CA GLY A 66 3.16 -11.36 5.61
C GLY A 66 4.57 -10.80 5.77
N ALA A 67 5.03 -9.92 4.87
CA ALA A 67 6.30 -9.24 5.03
C ALA A 67 6.25 -8.25 6.21
N LEU A 68 5.19 -7.46 6.29
CA LEU A 68 5.09 -6.39 7.27
C LEU A 68 4.15 -6.79 8.40
N ASP A 69 4.51 -6.42 9.63
CA ASP A 69 3.60 -6.53 10.76
C ASP A 69 2.75 -5.26 10.88
N THR A 70 1.46 -5.42 11.21
CA THR A 70 0.53 -4.29 11.31
C THR A 70 0.91 -3.33 12.45
N ALA A 71 1.40 -3.84 13.59
CA ALA A 71 1.83 -3.01 14.71
C ALA A 71 3.14 -2.28 14.43
N GLU A 72 4.07 -2.90 13.69
CA GLU A 72 5.29 -2.24 13.21
C GLU A 72 4.96 -1.07 12.27
N VAL A 73 4.08 -1.30 11.29
CA VAL A 73 3.64 -0.25 10.37
C VAL A 73 2.93 0.87 11.13
N ALA A 74 2.06 0.54 12.08
CA ALA A 74 1.36 1.54 12.89
C ALA A 74 2.32 2.38 13.74
N ARG A 75 3.35 1.76 14.32
CA ARG A 75 4.38 2.48 15.08
C ARG A 75 5.19 3.44 14.21
N LEU A 76 5.52 3.06 12.97
CA LEU A 76 6.34 3.89 12.07
C LEU A 76 5.57 5.01 11.39
N THR A 77 4.29 4.76 11.06
CA THR A 77 3.46 5.72 10.32
C THR A 77 2.54 6.56 11.21
N GLY A 78 2.21 6.06 12.41
CA GLY A 78 1.13 6.59 13.24
C GLY A 78 -0.27 6.24 12.73
N LEU A 79 -0.40 5.37 11.73
CA LEU A 79 -1.66 5.01 11.08
C LEU A 79 -2.07 3.57 11.38
N THR A 80 -3.35 3.36 11.64
CA THR A 80 -3.92 2.02 11.74
C THR A 80 -4.07 1.40 10.34
N ARG A 81 -4.29 0.08 10.28
CA ARG A 81 -4.64 -0.58 9.02
C ARG A 81 -5.87 0.06 8.35
N ALA A 82 -6.88 0.43 9.13
CA ALA A 82 -8.09 1.08 8.61
C ALA A 82 -7.80 2.43 7.97
N ASP A 83 -6.87 3.22 8.54
CA ASP A 83 -6.44 4.49 7.95
C ASP A 83 -5.73 4.27 6.61
N LEU A 84 -4.86 3.25 6.53
CA LEU A 84 -4.19 2.86 5.28
C LEU A 84 -5.21 2.43 4.21
N ASP A 85 -6.23 1.65 4.58
CA ASP A 85 -7.31 1.24 3.69
C ASP A 85 -8.11 2.45 3.18
N ALA A 86 -8.35 3.46 4.03
CA ALA A 86 -9.02 4.70 3.64
C ALA A 86 -8.19 5.50 2.61
N PHE A 87 -6.88 5.60 2.79
CA PHE A 87 -5.99 6.22 1.80
C PHE A 87 -5.86 5.42 0.50
N ALA A 88 -5.86 4.09 0.58
CA ALA A 88 -5.71 3.21 -0.57
C ALA A 88 -6.99 3.11 -1.43
N SER A 89 -8.16 3.30 -0.80
CA SER A 89 -9.45 3.19 -1.46
C SER A 89 -9.60 4.25 -2.58
N PRO A 90 -10.09 3.86 -3.77
CA PRO A 90 -10.51 4.84 -4.75
C PRO A 90 -11.61 5.72 -4.15
N ARG A 91 -11.48 7.06 -4.25
CA ARG A 91 -12.64 7.92 -4.08
C ARG A 91 -13.66 7.52 -5.14
N ARG A 92 -14.76 6.88 -4.75
CA ARG A 92 -15.94 6.75 -5.62
C ARG A 92 -16.39 8.19 -5.89
N GLY A 93 -15.97 8.75 -7.02
CA GLY A 93 -16.71 9.87 -7.61
C GLY A 93 -18.11 9.35 -7.89
N ASP A 94 -19.12 10.18 -7.58
CA ASP A 94 -20.53 9.88 -7.73
C ASP A 94 -20.83 9.26 -9.10
N LEU A 95 -20.89 7.93 -9.16
CA LEU A 95 -21.51 7.21 -10.25
C LEU A 95 -23.01 7.23 -9.97
N THR A 96 -23.64 8.38 -10.17
CA THR A 96 -25.09 8.42 -10.38
C THR A 96 -25.36 7.66 -11.67
N VAL A 97 -25.70 6.38 -11.53
CA VAL A 97 -26.35 5.61 -12.59
C VAL A 97 -27.74 6.21 -12.74
N THR A 98 -27.88 7.18 -13.63
CA THR A 98 -29.18 7.59 -14.14
C THR A 98 -29.46 6.72 -15.36
N ALA A 99 -30.26 5.67 -15.17
CA ALA A 99 -30.86 4.92 -16.26
C ALA A 99 -32.25 5.51 -16.59
N PRO A 100 -32.68 5.52 -17.87
CA PRO A 100 -33.95 6.08 -18.31
C PRO A 100 -35.18 5.26 -17.89
#